data_AF-A0A6M3IVX3-F1
#
_entry.id   AF-A0A6M3IVX3-F1
#
_cell.length_a   1.000
_cell.length_b   1.000
_cell.length_c   1.000
_cell.angle_alpha   90.00
_cell.angle_beta   90.00
_cell.angle_gamma   90.00
#
_symmetry.space_group_name_H-M   'P 1'
#
loop_
_entity.id
_entity.type
_entity.pdbx_description
1 polymer ?
#
loop_
_entity_poly.entity_id
_entity_poly.type
_entity_poly.pdbx_seq_one_letter_code
_entity_poly.pdbx_strand_id
1 'polypeptide(L)' 'MSSKIFPTILIVLDLLAALVYGLNLDWRRCIYWISAAVLTMTVSL' A
#
# COMPACT_ATOMS: atom_id res chain seq x y z
N MET A 1 7.74 -15.66 16.72
CA MET A 1 8.28 -14.31 16.45
C MET A 1 8.43 -14.10 14.94
N SER A 2 7.34 -14.21 14.16
CA SER A 2 7.43 -14.13 12.68
C SER A 2 6.13 -13.66 12.02
N SER A 3 5.44 -12.66 12.57
CA SER A 3 4.18 -12.17 11.99
C SER A 3 4.39 -11.05 10.97
N LYS A 4 5.37 -11.18 10.07
CA LYS A 4 5.55 -10.24 8.94
C LYS A 4 4.60 -10.53 7.77
N ILE A 5 3.83 -11.62 7.82
CA ILE A 5 2.89 -12.03 6.75
C ILE A 5 1.76 -11.00 6.57
N PHE A 6 1.20 -10.53 7.69
CA PHE A 6 0.11 -9.55 7.68
C PHE A 6 0.50 -8.21 7.01
N PRO A 7 1.62 -7.57 7.39
CA PRO A 7 2.04 -6.34 6.71
C PRO A 7 2.45 -6.55 5.25
N THR A 8 3.03 -7.70 4.88
CA THR A 8 3.36 -7.98 3.47
C THR A 8 2.11 -8.00 2.59
N ILE A 9 1.00 -8.59 3.06
CA ILE A 9 -0.26 -8.62 2.32
C ILE A 9 -0.85 -7.21 2.17
N LEU A 10 -0.81 -6.40 3.24
CA LEU A 10 -1.27 -5.01 3.19
C LEU A 10 -0.49 -4.17 2.17
N ILE A 11 0.85 -4.28 2.14
CA ILE A 11 1.70 -3.56 1.17
C ILE A 11 1.34 -3.94 -0.27
N VAL A 12 1.14 -5.23 -0.55
CA VAL A 12 0.78 -5.71 -1.90
C VAL A 12 -0.61 -5.20 -2.30
N LEU A 13 -1.57 -5.23 -1.37
CA LEU A 13 -2.92 -4.71 -1.61
C LEU A 13 -2.90 -3.19 -1.87
N ASP A 14 -2.08 -2.45 -1.11
CA ASP A 14 -1.96 -1.01 -1.26
C ASP A 14 -1.32 -0.62 -2.60
N LEU A 15 -0.30 -1.37 -3.04
CA LEU A 15 0.33 -1.20 -4.35
C LEU A 15 -0.64 -1.52 -5.49
N LEU A 16 -1.39 -2.63 -5.41
CA LEU A 16 -2.39 -3.01 -6.42
C LEU A 16 -3.48 -1.94 -6.54
N ALA A 17 -3.99 -1.44 -5.41
CA ALA A 17 -4.97 -0.38 -5.40
C ALA A 17 -4.41 0.92 -5.98
N ALA A 18 -3.20 1.33 -5.58
CA ALA A 18 -2.54 2.51 -6.15
C ALA A 18 -2.38 2.39 -7.68
N LEU A 19 -2.06 1.20 -8.19
CA LEU A 19 -1.94 0.92 -9.63
C LEU A 19 -3.30 1.05 -10.34
N VAL A 20 -4.36 0.47 -9.78
CA VAL A 20 -5.74 0.54 -10.33
C VAL A 20 -6.29 1.97 -10.31
N TYR A 21 -6.03 2.75 -9.25
CA TYR A 21 -6.45 4.16 -9.17
C TYR A 21 -5.59 5.07 -10.05
N GLY A 22 -4.31 4.76 -10.22
CA GLY A 22 -3.43 5.45 -11.17
C GLY A 22 -3.91 5.31 -12.62
N LEU A 23 -4.42 4.13 -12.99
CA LEU A 23 -5.02 3.90 -14.32
C LEU A 23 -6.37 4.60 -14.51
N ASN A 24 -7.10 4.89 -13.44
CA ASN A 24 -8.40 5.59 -13.49
C ASN A 24 -8.28 7.13 -13.41
N LEU A 25 -7.08 7.72 -13.53
CA LEU A 25 -6.82 9.16 -13.35
C LEU A 25 -7.24 9.71 -11.96
N ASP A 26 -7.42 8.87 -10.95
CA ASP A 26 -7.78 9.27 -9.59
C ASP A 26 -6.53 9.52 -8.72
N TRP A 27 -5.76 10.56 -9.04
CA TRP A 27 -4.50 10.90 -8.36
C TRP A 27 -4.65 11.07 -6.84
N ARG A 28 -5.78 11.61 -6.37
CA ARG A 28 -6.04 11.80 -4.93
C ARG A 28 -6.05 10.47 -4.17
N ARG A 29 -6.68 9.44 -4.74
CA ARG A 29 -6.71 8.11 -4.13
C ARG A 29 -5.36 7.44 -4.26
N CYS A 30 -4.69 7.58 -5.40
CA CYS A 30 -3.36 7.02 -5.61
C CYS A 30 -2.35 7.46 -4.52
N ILE A 31 -2.29 8.77 -4.21
CA ILE A 31 -1.41 9.31 -3.16
C ILE A 31 -1.77 8.78 -1.76
N TYR A 32 -3.07 8.63 -1.48
CA TYR A 32 -3.56 8.10 -0.21
C TYR A 32 -3.14 6.64 0.00
N TRP A 33 -3.28 5.81 -1.03
CA TRP A 33 -2.88 4.41 -1.04
C TRP A 33 -1.36 4.23 -0.98
N ILE A 34 -0.57 5.10 -1.63
CA ILE A 34 0.89 5.13 -1.50
C ILE A 34 1.30 5.45 -0.04
N SER A 35 0.63 6.39 0.60
CA SER A 35 0.92 6.75 2.00
C SER A 35 0.66 5.57 2.96
N ALA A 36 -0.40 4.79 2.72
CA ALA A 36 -0.69 3.57 3.47
C ALA A 36 0.39 2.49 3.27
N ALA A 37 0.87 2.29 2.03
CA ALA A 37 1.97 1.38 1.73
C ALA A 37 3.27 1.79 2.45
N VAL A 38 3.60 3.09 2.47
CA VAL A 38 4.79 3.63 3.13
C VAL A 38 4.71 3.48 4.65
N LEU A 39 3.55 3.75 5.24
CA LEU A 39 3.32 3.58 6.68
C LEU A 39 3.51 2.10 7.09
N THR A 40 2.97 1.18 6.29
CA THR A 40 3.08 -0.26 6.52
C THR A 40 4.51 -0.74 6.35
N MET A 41 5.25 -0.25 5.33
CA MET A 41 6.69 -0.53 5.21
C MET A 41 7.47 -0.03 6.43
N THR A 42 7.21 1.20 6.89
CA THR A 42 7.95 1.84 7.99
C THR A 42 7.80 1.08 9.31
N VAL A 43 6.57 0.67 9.65
CA VAL A 43 6.32 -0.11 10.88
C VAL A 43 6.81 -1.56 10.76
N SER A 44 6.99 -2.07 9.54
CA SER A 44 7.37 -3.47 9.30
C SER A 44 8.87 -3.69 9.12
N LEU A 45 9.64 -2.63 8.92
CA LEU A 45 11.09 -2.66 8.76
C LEU A 45 11.75 -2.92 10.12
#